data_AF-A0A965BZR0-F1
#
_entry.id   AF-A0A965BZR0-F1
#
_cell.length_a   1.000
_cell.length_b   1.000
_cell.length_c   1.000
_cell.angle_alpha   90.00
_cell.angle_beta   90.00
_cell.angle_gamma   90.00
#
_symmetry.space_group_name_H-M   'P 1'
#
loop_
_entity.id
_entity.type
_entity.pdbx_description
1 polymer ?
#
loop_
_entity_poly.entity_id
_entity_poly.type
_entity_poly.pdbx_seq_one_letter_code
_entity_poly.pdbx_strand_id
1 'polypeptide(L)'
;MLFQVIYSSAVLTAIALISACSGDQAQKRHEANQYLRTTNTVIPADNEIISFPALPEINADGRQFNADRNAYFGDLHVHTALSFDAAGFGTTATPADAYRYAQGEAIMHPSGFEVQLAQPLDFYA
;
A
#
# COMPACT_ATOMS: atom_id res chain seq x y z
N MET A 1 22.94 -26.56 41.91
CA MET A 1 23.00 -25.14 42.34
C MET A 1 23.57 -24.23 41.24
N LEU A 2 24.75 -24.51 40.68
CA LEU A 2 25.38 -23.66 39.64
C LEU A 2 24.51 -23.48 38.36
N PHE A 3 23.90 -24.55 37.86
CA PHE A 3 23.02 -24.50 36.67
C PHE A 3 21.76 -23.63 36.86
N GLN A 4 21.18 -23.66 38.05
CA GLN A 4 19.96 -22.91 38.37
C GLN A 4 20.25 -21.42 38.52
N VAL A 5 21.44 -21.07 39.03
CA VAL A 5 21.94 -19.70 39.08
C VAL A 5 22.22 -19.17 37.67
N ILE A 6 22.92 -19.95 36.83
CA ILE A 6 23.22 -19.56 35.43
C ILE A 6 21.92 -19.34 34.63
N TYR A 7 20.94 -20.23 34.76
CA TYR A 7 19.66 -20.11 34.06
C TYR A 7 18.88 -18.87 34.52
N SER A 8 18.82 -18.63 35.84
CA SER A 8 18.09 -17.48 36.40
C SER A 8 18.74 -16.15 36.01
N SER A 9 20.07 -16.08 36.01
CA SER A 9 20.82 -14.92 35.54
C SER A 9 20.59 -14.67 34.05
N ALA A 10 20.62 -15.72 33.21
CA ALA A 10 20.40 -15.58 31.76
C ALA A 10 18.98 -15.09 31.43
N VAL A 11 17.95 -15.58 32.13
CA VAL A 11 16.56 -15.12 31.96
C VAL A 11 16.41 -13.65 32.34
N LEU A 12 16.99 -13.22 33.46
CA LEU A 12 16.94 -11.83 33.90
C LEU A 12 17.66 -10.89 32.92
N THR A 13 18.82 -11.29 32.40
CA THR A 13 19.54 -10.52 31.38
C THR A 13 18.76 -10.42 30.07
N ALA A 14 18.11 -11.51 29.63
CA ALA A 14 17.27 -11.49 28.43
C ALA A 14 16.06 -10.55 28.58
N ILE A 15 15.37 -10.59 29.74
CA ILE A 15 14.24 -9.69 30.02
C ILE A 15 14.69 -8.21 30.04
N ALA A 16 15.85 -7.93 30.63
CA ALA A 16 16.42 -6.58 30.66
C ALA A 16 16.78 -6.08 29.25
N LEU A 17 17.36 -6.93 28.41
CA LEU A 17 17.70 -6.60 27.01
C LEU A 17 16.45 -6.34 26.15
N ILE A 18 15.40 -7.15 26.30
CA ILE A 18 14.14 -6.95 25.57
C ILE A 18 13.44 -5.66 26.00
N SER A 19 13.46 -5.34 27.30
CA SER A 19 12.90 -4.10 27.82
C SER A 19 13.68 -2.86 27.40
N ALA A 20 15.01 -2.96 27.25
CA ALA A 20 15.88 -1.85 26.84
C ALA A 20 15.70 -1.47 25.35
N CYS A 21 15.17 -2.35 24.51
CA CYS A 21 14.88 -2.07 23.10
C CYS A 21 13.45 -1.54 22.86
N SER A 22 12.58 -1.57 23.86
CA SER A 22 11.24 -1.00 23.78
C SER A 22 11.29 0.51 24.03
N GLY A 23 11.88 1.27 23.11
CA GLY A 23 11.75 2.73 23.10
C GLY A 23 10.27 3.14 23.02
N ASP A 24 9.97 4.37 23.44
CA ASP A 24 8.59 4.86 23.57
C ASP A 24 7.87 4.94 22.21
N GLN A 25 7.21 3.84 21.84
CA GLN A 25 6.43 3.72 20.60
C GLN A 25 5.22 4.65 20.64
N ALA A 26 4.69 4.99 21.82
CA ALA A 26 3.57 5.91 21.94
C ALA A 26 4.01 7.33 21.60
N GLN A 27 5.17 7.77 22.08
CA GLN A 27 5.79 9.04 21.71
C GLN A 27 6.04 9.13 20.19
N LYS A 28 6.66 8.10 19.59
CA LYS A 28 6.92 8.06 18.14
C LYS A 28 5.65 8.06 17.29
N ARG A 29 4.60 7.38 17.76
CA ARG A 29 3.26 7.42 17.12
C ARG A 29 2.62 8.79 17.26
N HIS A 30 2.79 9.48 18.39
CA HIS A 30 2.30 10.84 18.56
C HIS A 30 3.03 11.83 17.65
N GLU A 31 4.35 11.74 17.55
CA GLU A 31 5.16 12.57 16.65
C GLU A 31 4.81 12.31 15.16
N ALA A 32 4.67 11.04 14.76
CA ALA A 32 4.25 10.67 13.41
C ALA A 32 2.83 11.19 13.08
N ASN A 33 1.89 11.06 14.02
CA ASN A 33 0.54 11.61 13.87
C ASN A 33 0.55 13.14 13.79
N GLN A 34 1.39 13.83 14.54
CA GLN A 34 1.54 15.29 14.46
C GLN A 34 2.11 15.72 13.11
N TYR A 35 3.12 15.01 12.60
CA TYR A 35 3.74 15.29 11.30
C TYR A 35 2.80 15.06 10.11
N LEU A 36 2.00 13.99 10.13
CA LEU A 36 1.01 13.70 9.08
C LEU A 36 -0.17 14.70 9.10
N ARG A 37 -0.50 15.28 10.25
CA ARG A 37 -1.56 16.29 10.38
C ARG A 37 -1.18 17.66 9.81
N THR A 38 0.12 17.95 9.69
CA THR A 38 0.61 19.27 9.25
C THR A 38 1.10 19.29 7.80
N THR A 39 1.30 18.13 7.18
CA THR A 39 1.88 18.01 5.82
C THR A 39 0.86 17.66 4.74
N ASN A 40 -0.31 17.12 5.09
CA ASN A 40 -1.46 17.24 4.22
C ASN A 40 -2.06 18.64 4.43
N THR A 41 -2.27 19.38 3.35
CA THR A 41 -3.00 20.66 3.37
C THR A 41 -4.45 20.38 3.79
N VAL A 42 -4.66 20.19 5.09
CA VAL A 42 -5.98 20.05 5.69
C VAL A 42 -6.57 21.45 5.68
N ILE A 43 -7.54 21.65 4.79
CA ILE A 43 -8.45 22.78 4.84
C ILE A 43 -8.94 22.87 6.30
N PRO A 44 -8.79 24.01 6.99
CA PRO A 44 -9.21 24.14 8.38
C PRO A 44 -10.65 23.65 8.53
N ALA A 45 -10.91 22.89 9.60
CA ALA A 45 -12.26 22.43 9.90
C ALA A 45 -13.09 23.61 10.42
N ASP A 46 -13.57 24.43 9.50
CA ASP A 46 -14.62 25.40 9.75
C ASP A 46 -15.96 24.87 9.24
N ASN A 47 -17.04 25.45 9.76
CA ASN A 47 -18.41 25.13 9.34
C ASN A 47 -18.83 25.96 8.12
N GLU A 48 -17.88 26.60 7.43
CA GLU A 48 -18.18 27.37 6.24
C GLU A 48 -18.34 26.44 5.04
N ILE A 49 -19.38 26.68 4.24
CA ILE A 49 -19.51 26.00 2.96
C ILE A 49 -18.42 26.58 2.07
N ILE A 50 -17.39 25.78 1.79
CA ILE A 50 -16.32 26.14 0.87
C ILE A 50 -16.96 26.35 -0.51
N SER A 51 -17.21 27.61 -0.85
CA SER A 51 -17.71 27.98 -2.16
C SER A 51 -16.53 28.11 -3.10
N PHE A 52 -16.29 27.06 -3.89
CA PHE A 52 -15.34 27.16 -4.99
C PHE A 52 -15.89 28.13 -6.04
N PRO A 53 -15.07 29.07 -6.56
CA PRO A 53 -15.51 29.91 -7.67
C PRO A 53 -15.92 29.02 -8.84
N ALA A 54 -17.03 29.34 -9.49
CA ALA A 54 -17.41 28.67 -10.72
C ALA A 54 -16.26 28.82 -11.72
N LEU A 55 -15.69 27.69 -12.15
CA LEU A 55 -14.63 27.70 -13.14
C LEU A 55 -15.16 28.39 -14.40
N PRO A 56 -14.36 29.27 -15.04
CA PRO A 56 -14.78 29.91 -16.28
C PRO A 56 -15.10 28.84 -17.33
N GLU A 57 -16.20 29.03 -18.07
CA GLU A 57 -16.52 28.18 -19.22
C GLU A 57 -15.47 28.38 -20.32
N ILE A 58 -14.46 27.54 -20.27
CA ILE A 58 -13.45 27.28 -21.28
C ILE A 58 -13.17 25.78 -21.19
N ASN A 59 -12.83 25.13 -22.31
CA ASN A 59 -12.02 23.90 -22.22
C ASN A 59 -10.65 24.34 -21.63
N ALA A 60 -10.57 24.48 -20.31
CA ALA A 60 -9.66 25.38 -19.60
C ALA A 60 -8.25 24.83 -19.33
N ASP A 61 -7.89 23.70 -19.95
CA ASP A 61 -6.72 22.91 -19.55
C ASP A 61 -5.89 22.38 -20.73
N GLY A 62 -6.47 22.28 -21.93
CA GLY A 62 -5.87 21.51 -23.03
C GLY A 62 -6.13 20.01 -22.94
N ARG A 63 -6.72 19.52 -21.84
CA ARG A 63 -7.31 18.18 -21.76
C ARG A 63 -8.46 18.01 -22.75
N GLN A 64 -8.29 17.07 -23.67
CA GLN A 64 -9.32 16.63 -24.58
C GLN A 64 -10.35 15.80 -23.78
N PHE A 65 -11.58 16.29 -23.69
CA PHE A 65 -12.67 15.50 -23.12
C PHE A 65 -12.91 14.27 -24.00
N ASN A 66 -13.12 13.11 -23.36
CA ASN A 66 -13.56 11.92 -24.06
C ASN A 66 -15.00 12.15 -24.59
N ALA A 67 -15.11 12.49 -25.87
CA ALA A 67 -16.39 12.80 -26.52
C ALA A 67 -17.37 11.63 -26.47
N ASP A 68 -16.84 10.41 -26.57
CA ASP A 68 -17.62 9.17 -26.53
C ASP A 68 -18.02 8.77 -25.11
N ARG A 69 -17.43 9.43 -24.09
CA ARG A 69 -17.64 9.13 -22.67
C ARG A 69 -17.39 7.65 -22.32
N ASN A 70 -16.46 7.02 -23.05
CA ASN A 70 -16.02 5.65 -22.76
C ASN A 70 -15.47 5.57 -21.34
N ALA A 71 -15.91 4.54 -20.60
CA ALA A 71 -15.30 4.15 -19.33
C ALA A 71 -14.17 3.16 -19.61
N TYR A 72 -13.03 3.37 -18.95
CA TYR A 72 -11.88 2.48 -19.01
C TYR A 72 -11.67 1.83 -17.64
N PHE A 73 -11.33 0.54 -17.63
CA PHE A 73 -11.16 -0.27 -16.44
C PHE A 73 -9.77 -0.90 -16.42
N GLY A 74 -9.10 -0.78 -15.28
CA GLY A 74 -7.73 -1.24 -15.15
C GLY A 74 -7.25 -1.19 -13.71
N ASP A 75 -6.01 -1.58 -13.52
CA ASP A 75 -5.33 -1.60 -12.22
C ASP A 75 -4.10 -0.69 -12.26
N LEU A 76 -3.86 0.03 -11.16
CA LEU A 76 -2.73 0.94 -10.99
C LEU A 76 -1.80 0.47 -9.84
N HIS A 77 -2.20 -0.55 -9.09
CA HIS A 77 -1.47 -1.02 -7.93
C HIS A 77 -1.36 -2.54 -7.95
N VAL A 78 -0.31 -3.02 -8.61
CA VAL A 78 -0.05 -4.45 -8.78
C VAL A 78 1.23 -4.85 -8.05
N HIS A 79 1.17 -5.94 -7.29
CA HIS A 79 2.35 -6.57 -6.69
C HIS A 79 2.81 -7.75 -7.54
N THR A 80 4.12 -7.90 -7.68
CA THR A 80 4.74 -9.01 -8.43
C THR A 80 5.80 -9.69 -7.58
N ALA A 81 6.43 -10.73 -8.10
CA ALA A 81 7.56 -11.40 -7.46
C ALA A 81 8.76 -10.46 -7.18
N LEU A 82 8.80 -9.27 -7.79
CA LEU A 82 9.84 -8.26 -7.55
C LEU A 82 9.50 -7.30 -6.40
N SER A 83 8.33 -7.42 -5.78
CA SER A 83 7.92 -6.58 -4.65
C SER A 83 8.66 -6.96 -3.36
N PHE A 84 8.85 -5.98 -2.47
CA PHE A 84 9.48 -6.19 -1.15
C PHE A 84 8.74 -7.24 -0.30
N ASP A 85 7.42 -7.31 -0.43
CA ASP A 85 6.54 -8.16 0.36
C ASP A 85 6.25 -9.52 -0.28
N ALA A 86 6.77 -9.78 -1.49
CA ALA A 86 6.41 -10.95 -2.29
C ALA A 86 6.59 -12.27 -1.53
N ALA A 87 7.71 -12.44 -0.83
CA ALA A 87 7.99 -13.66 -0.06
C ALA A 87 7.03 -13.86 1.13
N GLY A 88 6.60 -12.77 1.78
CA GLY A 88 5.70 -12.84 2.94
C GLY A 88 4.26 -13.20 2.56
N PHE A 89 3.83 -12.82 1.35
CA PHE A 89 2.47 -13.06 0.85
C PHE A 89 2.38 -14.20 -0.17
N GLY A 90 3.50 -14.82 -0.54
CA GLY A 90 3.51 -15.91 -1.53
C GLY A 90 3.26 -15.45 -2.96
N THR A 91 3.55 -14.19 -3.29
CA THR A 91 3.44 -13.66 -4.65
C THR A 91 4.57 -14.22 -5.50
N THR A 92 4.24 -15.15 -6.40
CA THR A 92 5.21 -15.80 -7.29
C THR A 92 5.11 -15.36 -8.75
N ALA A 93 4.02 -14.68 -9.13
CA ALA A 93 3.82 -14.19 -10.48
C ALA A 93 4.83 -13.08 -10.83
N THR A 94 5.49 -13.20 -11.98
CA THR A 94 6.44 -12.20 -12.47
C THR A 94 5.72 -10.98 -13.07
N PRO A 95 6.40 -9.85 -13.28
CA PRO A 95 5.80 -8.73 -14.03
C PRO A 95 5.32 -9.13 -15.44
N ALA A 96 6.00 -10.06 -16.10
CA ALA A 96 5.58 -10.58 -17.39
C ALA A 96 4.27 -11.37 -17.29
N ASP A 97 4.12 -12.20 -16.25
CA ASP A 97 2.88 -12.92 -15.99
C ASP A 97 1.73 -11.96 -15.67
N ALA A 98 2.00 -10.90 -14.89
CA ALA A 98 1.01 -9.89 -14.55
C ALA A 98 0.50 -9.16 -15.81
N TYR A 99 1.39 -8.79 -16.74
CA TYR A 99 1.01 -8.19 -18.02
C TYR A 99 0.20 -9.15 -18.91
N ARG A 100 0.63 -10.41 -19.02
CA ARG A 100 -0.11 -11.46 -19.76
C ARG A 100 -1.52 -11.66 -19.19
N TYR A 101 -1.64 -11.73 -17.86
CA TYR A 101 -2.92 -11.83 -17.19
C TYR A 101 -3.82 -10.62 -17.47
N ALA A 102 -3.27 -9.40 -17.45
CA ALA A 102 -4.00 -8.18 -17.81
C ALA A 102 -4.47 -8.15 -19.28
N GLN A 103 -3.73 -8.79 -20.19
CA GLN A 103 -4.14 -9.00 -21.58
C GLN A 103 -5.17 -10.13 -21.75
N GLY A 104 -5.61 -10.74 -20.64
CA GLY A 104 -6.62 -11.79 -20.63
C GLY A 104 -6.04 -13.19 -20.83
N GLU A 105 -4.73 -13.40 -20.76
CA GLU A 105 -4.16 -14.75 -20.76
C GLU A 105 -4.34 -15.44 -19.40
N ALA A 106 -4.43 -16.77 -19.41
CA ALA A 106 -4.42 -17.56 -18.19
C ALA A 106 -3.00 -17.61 -17.58
N ILE A 107 -2.92 -17.53 -16.25
CA ILE A 107 -1.69 -17.73 -15.48
C ILE A 107 -1.93 -18.76 -14.37
N MET A 108 -0.85 -19.40 -13.90
CA MET A 108 -0.93 -20.38 -12.81
C MET A 108 -1.02 -19.67 -11.46
N HIS A 109 -2.10 -19.92 -10.73
CA HIS A 109 -2.23 -19.52 -9.33
C HIS A 109 -1.23 -20.31 -8.47
N PRO A 110 -0.62 -19.71 -7.42
CA PRO A 110 0.33 -20.40 -6.55
C PRO A 110 -0.23 -21.69 -5.90
N SER A 111 -1.55 -21.83 -5.81
CA SER A 111 -2.23 -23.04 -5.31
C SER A 111 -2.46 -24.13 -6.36
N GLY A 112 -1.94 -23.98 -7.59
CA GLY A 112 -1.91 -25.05 -8.60
C GLY A 112 -3.12 -25.12 -9.55
N PHE A 113 -3.84 -24.03 -9.74
CA PHE A 113 -4.92 -23.93 -10.72
C PHE A 113 -4.77 -22.67 -11.58
N GLU A 114 -5.36 -22.65 -12.78
CA GLU A 114 -5.28 -21.48 -13.64
C GLU A 114 -6.28 -20.39 -13.25
N VAL A 115 -5.86 -19.13 -13.37
CA VAL A 115 -6.72 -17.96 -13.23
C VAL A 115 -6.64 -17.13 -14.51
N GLN A 116 -7.77 -16.58 -14.92
CA GLN A 116 -7.90 -15.78 -16.14
C GLN A 116 -8.98 -14.71 -15.93
N LEU A 117 -8.75 -13.50 -16.46
CA LEU A 117 -9.78 -12.47 -16.50
C LEU A 117 -10.86 -12.82 -17.54
N ALA A 118 -12.11 -12.46 -17.25
CA ALA A 118 -13.21 -12.63 -18.20
C ALA A 118 -13.03 -11.75 -19.46
N GLN A 119 -12.35 -10.62 -19.31
CA GLN A 119 -11.97 -9.70 -20.39
C GLN A 119 -10.64 -9.01 -20.06
N PRO A 120 -9.84 -8.61 -21.07
CA PRO A 120 -8.63 -7.83 -20.86
C PRO A 120 -8.90 -6.48 -20.19
N LEU A 121 -7.90 -5.92 -19.53
CA LEU A 121 -7.95 -4.58 -18.93
C LEU A 121 -7.52 -3.51 -19.94
N ASP A 122 -8.10 -2.33 -19.82
CA ASP A 122 -7.75 -1.18 -20.66
C ASP A 122 -6.38 -0.59 -20.28
N PHE A 123 -6.00 -0.71 -19.01
CA PHE A 123 -4.70 -0.30 -18.50
C PHE A 123 -4.25 -1.17 -17.32
N TYR A 124 -2.93 -1.26 -17.15
CA TYR A 124 -2.29 -2.02 -16.09
C TYR A 124 -0.91 -1.43 -15.81
N ALA A 125 -0.62 -1.09 -14.56
CA ALA A 125 0.63 -0.43 -14.16
C ALA A 125 1.17 -0.95 -12.82
#